data_AF-A0A6F9BNL6-F1
#
_entry.id   AF-A0A6F9BNL6-F1
#
_cell.length_a   1.000
_cell.length_b   1.000
_cell.length_c   1.000
_cell.angle_alpha   90.00
_cell.angle_beta   90.00
_cell.angle_gamma   90.00
#
_symmetry.space_group_name_H-M   'P 1'
#
loop_
_entity.id
_entity.type
_entity.pdbx_description
1 polymer ?
#
loop_
_entity_poly.entity_id
_entity_poly.type
_entity_poly.pdbx_seq_one_letter_code
_entity_poly.pdbx_strand_id
1 'polypeptide(L)' 'QEVQAYADDNSLLFMETSAKTAMNVNEIFMAIAKKLPKNEAQGGGGAGGRTRTGVDLQEPAPQGRSGQCCGGSN' A
#
# COMPACT_ATOMS: atom_id res chain seq x y z
N GLN A 1 13.32 5.45 -23.88
CA GLN A 1 13.76 4.08 -23.49
C GLN A 1 14.41 4.02 -22.11
N GLU A 2 14.97 5.10 -21.56
CA GLU A 2 15.60 5.09 -20.22
C GLU A 2 14.66 4.62 -19.09
N VAL A 3 13.38 5.02 -19.13
CA VAL A 3 12.39 4.63 -18.12
C VAL A 3 12.08 3.13 -18.15
N GLN A 4 12.08 2.53 -19.35
CA GLN A 4 11.86 1.09 -19.50
C GLN A 4 13.05 0.31 -18.96
N ALA A 5 14.28 0.70 -19.33
CA ALA A 5 15.49 0.08 -18.81
C ALA A 5 15.56 0.16 -17.26
N TYR A 6 15.25 1.32 -16.69
CA TYR A 6 15.20 1.48 -15.24
C TYR A 6 14.14 0.58 -14.59
N ALA A 7 12.97 0.45 -15.20
CA ALA A 7 11.92 -0.42 -14.68
C ALA A 7 12.33 -1.90 -14.75
N ASP A 8 12.96 -2.33 -15.84
CA ASP A 8 13.46 -3.69 -16.00
C ASP A 8 14.55 -4.01 -14.96
N ASP A 9 15.53 -3.11 -14.78
CA ASP A 9 16.62 -3.25 -13.80
C ASP A 9 16.12 -3.34 -12.36
N ASN A 10 15.03 -2.63 -12.04
CA ASN A 10 14.44 -2.57 -10.69
C ASN A 10 13.21 -3.47 -10.53
N SER A 11 12.87 -4.30 -11.52
CA SER A 11 11.68 -5.16 -11.53
C SER A 11 10.36 -4.41 -11.28
N LEU A 12 10.27 -3.16 -11.73
CA LEU A 12 9.09 -2.31 -11.63
C LEU A 12 8.11 -2.57 -12.79
N LEU A 13 6.84 -2.24 -12.58
CA LEU A 13 5.84 -2.26 -13.66
C LEU A 13 6.04 -1.04 -14.56
N PHE A 14 6.12 -1.26 -15.87
CA PHE A 14 6.19 -0.20 -16.89
C PHE A 14 5.02 -0.29 -17.87
N MET A 15 4.41 0.86 -18.18
CA MET A 15 3.38 1.01 -19.21
C MET A 15 3.33 2.47 -19.67
N GLU A 16 3.48 2.72 -20.97
CA GLU A 16 3.29 4.07 -21.50
C GLU A 16 1.81 4.48 -21.36
N THR A 17 1.55 5.53 -20.60
CA THR A 17 0.19 5.94 -20.20
C THR A 17 0.02 7.44 -20.40
N SER A 18 -1.17 7.89 -20.80
CA SER A 18 -1.49 9.32 -20.93
C SER A 18 -2.69 9.68 -20.06
N ALA A 19 -2.45 10.47 -19.02
CA ALA A 19 -3.52 11.03 -18.18
C ALA A 19 -4.43 11.98 -18.97
N LYS A 20 -3.88 12.70 -19.96
CA LYS A 20 -4.63 13.68 -20.76
C LYS A 20 -5.68 13.04 -21.67
N THR A 21 -5.37 11.86 -22.20
CA THR A 21 -6.24 11.16 -23.17
C THR A 21 -6.87 9.90 -22.58
N ALA A 22 -6.66 9.63 -21.30
CA ALA A 22 -7.04 8.39 -20.61
C ALA A 22 -6.48 7.10 -21.24
N MET A 23 -5.44 7.21 -22.07
CA MET A 23 -4.81 6.05 -22.71
C MET A 23 -4.10 5.20 -21.66
N ASN A 24 -4.43 3.90 -21.62
CA ASN A 24 -3.84 2.88 -20.74
C ASN A 24 -4.06 3.10 -19.24
N VAL A 25 -4.94 4.03 -18.85
CA VAL A 25 -5.16 4.37 -17.43
C VAL A 25 -5.87 3.23 -16.69
N ASN A 26 -6.88 2.60 -17.27
CA ASN A 26 -7.60 1.52 -16.59
C ASN A 26 -6.69 0.30 -16.42
N GLU A 27 -5.93 0.00 -17.47
CA GLU A 27 -5.05 -1.14 -17.62
C GLU A 27 -3.90 -1.09 -16.62
N ILE A 28 -3.27 0.08 -16.43
CA ILE A 28 -2.21 0.23 -15.44
C ILE A 28 -2.75 0.05 -14.02
N PHE A 29 -3.94 0.59 -13.70
CA PHE A 29 -4.56 0.40 -12.38
C PHE A 29 -4.88 -1.08 -12.10
N MET A 30 -5.44 -1.78 -13.09
CA MET A 30 -5.71 -3.22 -12.99
C MET A 30 -4.44 -4.05 -12.84
N ALA A 31 -3.37 -3.70 -13.57
CA ALA A 31 -2.08 -4.37 -13.46
C ALA A 31 -1.44 -4.17 -12.07
N ILE A 32 -1.53 -2.95 -11.52
CA ILE A 32 -1.09 -2.67 -10.15
C ILE A 32 -1.89 -3.51 -9.15
N ALA A 33 -3.22 -3.51 -9.24
CA ALA A 33 -4.08 -4.26 -8.33
C ALA A 33 -3.75 -5.77 -8.32
N LYS A 34 -3.41 -6.35 -9.48
CA LYS A 34 -2.98 -7.74 -9.59
C LYS A 34 -1.61 -8.02 -8.97
N LYS A 35 -0.71 -7.02 -8.94
CA LYS A 35 0.61 -7.12 -8.32
C LYS A 35 0.59 -6.85 -6.82
N LEU A 36 -0.47 -6.25 -6.27
CA LEU A 36 -0.61 -6.11 -4.83
C LEU A 36 -0.66 -7.49 -4.18
N PRO A 37 0.05 -7.69 -3.05
CA PRO A 37 0.00 -8.96 -2.34
C PRO A 37 -1.43 -9.26 -1.93
N LYS A 38 -1.94 -10.43 -2.33
CA LYS A 38 -3.23 -10.92 -1.87
C LYS A 38 -3.09 -11.23 -0.40
N ASN A 39 -3.68 -10.40 0.46
CA ASN A 39 -3.88 -10.79 1.85
C ASN A 39 -4.86 -11.96 1.81
N GLU A 40 -4.40 -13.16 2.17
CA GLU A 40 -5.24 -14.36 2.23
C GLU A 40 -6.25 -14.22 3.38
N ALA A 41 -7.27 -13.39 3.19
CA ALA A 41 -8.44 -13.36 4.07
C ALA A 41 -9.42 -14.48 3.69
N GLN A 42 -8.92 -15.66 3.29
CA GLN A 42 -9.77 -16.80 3.00
C GLN A 42 -9.01 -18.13 3.18
N GLY A 43 -8.81 -18.52 4.45
CA GLY A 43 -8.50 -19.90 4.79
C GLY A 43 -7.65 -20.09 6.05
N GLY A 44 -8.29 -20.37 7.18
CA GLY A 44 -7.63 -20.99 8.34
C GLY A 44 -7.27 -20.02 9.46
N GLY A 45 -7.88 -20.24 10.62
CA GLY A 45 -7.68 -19.43 11.82
C GLY A 45 -6.27 -19.49 12.38
N GLY A 46 -5.93 -18.48 13.18
CA GLY A 46 -4.69 -18.44 13.94
C GLY A 46 -4.25 -17.01 14.20
N ALA A 47 -4.42 -16.57 15.45
CA ALA A 47 -3.92 -15.31 15.97
C ALA A 47 -2.42 -15.13 15.69
N GLY A 48 -2.00 -13.90 15.42
CA GLY A 48 -0.56 -13.58 15.36
C GLY A 48 -0.27 -12.32 14.58
N GLY A 49 -0.09 -11.22 15.31
CA GLY A 49 0.03 -9.87 14.80
C GLY A 49 1.06 -9.69 13.68
N ARG A 50 0.65 -8.94 12.66
CA ARG A 50 1.56 -8.14 11.84
C ARG A 50 0.93 -6.77 11.67
N THR A 51 1.58 -5.80 12.31
CA THR A 51 1.36 -4.37 12.30
C THR A 51 0.76 -3.89 10.97
N ARG A 52 -0.57 -3.75 10.95
CA ARG A 52 -1.28 -3.06 9.89
C ARG A 52 -1.21 -1.57 10.23
N THR A 53 -0.28 -0.84 9.62
CA THR A 53 -0.47 0.60 9.41
C THR A 53 -1.54 0.77 8.32
N GLY A 54 -2.75 0.36 8.64
CA GLY A 54 -3.94 0.70 7.88
C GLY A 54 -4.43 2.05 8.38
N VAL A 55 -4.81 2.93 7.47
CA VAL A 55 -5.55 4.14 7.83
C VAL A 55 -6.95 3.68 8.24
N ASP A 56 -7.24 3.75 9.53
CA ASP A 56 -8.56 3.42 10.06
C ASP A 56 -9.52 4.59 9.78
N LEU A 57 -10.47 4.40 8.87
CA LEU A 57 -11.48 5.41 8.51
C LEU A 57 -12.63 5.47 9.54
N GLN A 58 -12.47 4.80 10.68
CA GLN A 58 -13.44 4.67 11.74
C GLN A 58 -12.89 5.25 13.05
N GLU A 59 -12.08 6.31 12.96
CA GLU A 59 -11.68 7.10 14.13
C GLU A 59 -12.76 8.15 14.46
N PRO A 60 -13.53 8.00 15.56
CA PRO A 60 -14.24 9.15 16.11
C PRO A 60 -13.18 10.15 16.64
N ALA A 61 -13.34 11.42 16.24
CA ALA A 61 -12.41 12.52 16.48
C ALA A 61 -11.66 12.46 17.83
N PRO A 62 -10.36 12.81 17.88
CA PRO A 62 -9.58 12.72 19.10
C PRO A 62 -10.01 13.82 20.07
N GLN A 63 -10.92 13.51 20.99
CA GLN A 63 -11.01 14.25 22.25
C GLN A 63 -9.78 13.92 23.08
N GLY A 64 -8.96 14.94 23.28
CA GLY A 64 -7.68 14.86 23.96
C GLY A 64 -7.70 14.02 25.23
N ARG A 65 -6.75 13.09 25.31
CA ARG A 65 -6.32 12.52 26.59
C ARG A 65 -4.81 12.69 26.69
N SER A 66 -4.46 13.67 27.49
CA SER A 66 -3.18 13.79 28.18
C SER A 66 -2.78 12.43 28.79
N GLY A 67 -1.55 11.99 28.54
CA GLY A 67 -1.02 10.80 29.21
C GLY A 67 0.14 10.15 28.49
N GLN A 68 1.34 10.73 28.67
CA GLN A 68 2.53 10.01 29.11
C GLN A 68 2.74 8.57 28.58
N CYS A 69 3.80 8.34 27.79
CA CYS A 69 4.95 7.54 28.25
C CYS A 69 6.06 7.50 27.18
N CYS A 70 6.87 8.55 27.14
CA CYS A 70 8.27 8.42 26.76
C CYS A 70 9.02 7.94 28.01
N GLY A 71 9.62 6.75 27.96
CA GLY A 71 10.55 6.25 28.97
C GLY A 71 11.12 4.95 28.42
N GLY A 72 12.37 4.87 27.97
CA GLY A 72 13.56 5.46 28.58
C GLY A 72 14.35 4.28 29.14
N SER A 73 15.36 3.84 28.39
CA SER A 73 16.26 2.75 28.73
C SER A 73 16.86 2.89 30.13
N ASN A 74 16.81 1.81 30.91
CA ASN A 74 17.98 1.22 31.58
C ASN A 74 17.66 -0.21 32.00
#